data_AF-A0A173RMS8-F1
#
_entry.id   AF-A0A173RMS8-F1
#
_cell.length_a   1.000
_cell.length_b   1.000
_cell.length_c   1.000
_cell.angle_alpha   90.00
_cell.angle_beta   90.00
_cell.angle_gamma   90.00
#
_symmetry.space_group_name_H-M   'P 1'
#
loop_
_entity.id
_entity.type
_entity.pdbx_description
1 polymer ?
#
loop_
_entity_poly.entity_id
_entity_poly.type
_entity_poly.pdbx_seq_one_letter_code
_entity_poly.pdbx_strand_id
1 'polypeptide(L)'
;MLPNKPDGETDVVVHMKEIGNKEYKNITKDTLIGTTGQNRRLEAIRITGHALRLEAIRINPYGKTIKAKVHIQSKGWVDYGMITKDTIIGTVGEKKRIECLCFEGDFEYRVHIQNSGWTD
;
A
#
# COMPACT_ATOMS: atom_id res chain seq x y z
N MET A 1 11.61 23.81 -0.05
CA MET A 1 10.23 23.27 -0.13
C MET A 1 9.90 22.67 1.23
N LEU A 2 8.83 23.14 1.89
CA LEU A 2 8.40 22.57 3.15
C LEU A 2 7.87 21.15 2.89
N PRO A 3 8.23 20.13 3.69
CA PRO A 3 7.63 18.81 3.56
C PRO A 3 6.16 18.94 3.95
N ASN A 4 5.26 18.61 3.01
CA ASN A 4 3.83 18.55 3.29
C ASN A 4 3.62 17.67 4.52
N LYS A 5 3.15 18.27 5.61
CA LYS A 5 2.64 17.52 6.76
C LYS A 5 1.41 16.74 6.26
N PRO A 6 1.31 15.42 6.47
CA PRO A 6 0.09 14.70 6.16
C PRO A 6 -1.06 15.32 6.96
N ASP A 7 -2.12 15.73 6.27
CA ASP A 7 -3.32 16.28 6.90
C ASP A 7 -4.24 15.12 7.31
N GLY A 8 -4.20 14.70 8.58
CA GLY A 8 -5.10 13.67 9.11
C GLY A 8 -4.41 12.49 9.80
N GLU A 9 -5.22 11.64 10.41
CA GLU A 9 -4.79 10.45 11.14
C GLU A 9 -4.85 9.23 10.23
N THR A 10 -3.75 8.49 10.13
CA THR A 10 -3.70 7.21 9.41
C THR A 10 -3.25 6.12 10.37
N ASP A 11 -4.05 5.07 10.45
CA ASP A 11 -3.81 3.86 11.21
C ASP A 11 -3.60 2.70 10.24
N VAL A 12 -2.69 1.80 10.60
CA VAL A 12 -2.43 0.59 9.81
C VAL A 12 -2.48 -0.62 10.71
N VAL A 13 -3.26 -1.61 10.32
CA VAL A 13 -3.24 -2.94 10.91
C VAL A 13 -2.55 -3.88 9.94
N VAL A 14 -1.55 -4.62 10.42
CA VAL A 14 -0.92 -5.68 9.63
C VAL A 14 -1.04 -7.02 10.33
N HIS A 15 -1.20 -8.08 9.55
CA HIS A 15 -1.01 -9.45 10.03
C HIS A 15 0.40 -9.90 9.68
N MET A 16 1.12 -10.43 10.66
CA MET A 16 2.48 -10.94 10.50
C MET A 16 2.54 -12.43 10.82
N LYS A 17 3.23 -13.21 9.99
CA LYS A 17 3.47 -14.64 10.22
C LYS A 17 4.01 -14.88 11.64
N GLU A 18 3.30 -15.71 12.41
CA GLU A 18 3.56 -16.10 13.81
C GLU A 18 3.50 -14.97 14.86
N ILE A 19 3.14 -13.74 14.49
CA ILE A 19 2.87 -12.64 15.44
C ILE A 19 1.37 -12.33 15.52
N GLY A 20 0.65 -12.49 14.41
CA GLY A 20 -0.76 -12.13 14.32
C GLY A 20 -0.97 -10.66 13.96
N ASN A 21 -2.14 -10.13 14.30
CA ASN A 21 -2.52 -8.74 13.99
C ASN A 21 -1.80 -7.75 14.92
N LYS A 22 -1.22 -6.70 14.34
CA LYS A 22 -0.66 -5.56 15.07
C LYS A 22 -1.18 -4.26 14.47
N GLU A 23 -1.68 -3.39 15.34
CA GLU A 23 -2.18 -2.06 15.00
C GLU A 23 -1.10 -1.00 15.25
N TYR A 24 -0.96 -0.08 14.30
CA TYR A 24 -0.11 1.10 14.34
C TYR A 24 -1.02 2.31 14.17
N LYS A 25 -1.07 3.19 15.18
CA LYS A 25 -1.91 4.39 15.13
C LYS A 25 -1.12 5.63 14.78
N ASN A 26 -1.74 6.57 14.08
CA ASN A 26 -1.16 7.87 13.73
C ASN A 26 0.24 7.75 13.10
N ILE A 27 0.35 6.87 12.10
CA ILE A 27 1.62 6.60 11.42
C ILE A 27 2.17 7.86 10.76
N THR A 28 3.49 7.97 10.74
CA THR A 28 4.23 9.06 10.10
C THR A 28 5.17 8.50 9.03
N LYS A 29 5.84 9.38 8.29
CA LYS A 29 6.87 8.98 7.31
C LYS A 29 8.01 8.14 7.91
N ASP A 30 8.22 8.23 9.23
CA ASP A 30 9.30 7.55 9.93
C ASP A 30 8.81 6.27 10.65
N THR A 31 7.51 5.94 10.54
CA THR A 31 6.93 4.74 11.15
C THR A 31 7.27 3.49 10.33
N LEU A 32 8.08 2.61 10.90
CA LEU A 32 8.29 1.26 10.37
C LEU A 32 7.10 0.36 10.72
N ILE A 33 6.42 -0.17 9.71
CA ILE A 33 5.33 -1.14 9.85
C ILE A 33 5.84 -2.52 9.49
N GLY A 34 5.95 -3.41 10.49
CA GLY A 34 6.47 -4.77 10.33
C GLY A 34 7.73 -5.02 11.17
N THR A 35 8.61 -5.89 10.69
CA THR A 35 9.87 -6.23 11.36
C THR A 35 11.03 -6.21 10.37
N THR A 36 12.24 -5.97 10.86
CA THR A 36 13.48 -6.00 10.06
C THR A 36 14.35 -7.17 10.51
N GLY A 37 14.91 -7.93 9.55
CA GLY A 37 15.86 -9.00 9.82
C GLY A 37 15.27 -10.27 10.46
N GLN A 38 13.95 -10.38 10.59
CA GLN A 38 13.30 -11.51 11.27
C GLN A 38 12.75 -12.60 10.34
N ASN A 39 12.93 -12.48 9.01
CA ASN A 39 12.38 -13.42 8.01
C ASN A 39 10.87 -13.67 8.16
N ARG A 40 10.11 -12.66 8.60
CA ARG A 40 8.65 -12.68 8.72
C ARG A 40 8.02 -11.94 7.55
N ARG A 41 6.97 -12.52 6.96
CA ARG A 41 6.16 -11.85 5.93
C ARG A 41 4.96 -11.13 6.55
N LEU A 42 4.56 -10.01 5.95
CA LEU A 42 3.23 -9.45 6.13
C LEU A 42 2.26 -10.28 5.29
N GLU A 43 1.17 -10.75 5.90
CA GLU A 43 0.13 -11.54 5.23
C GLU A 43 -1.11 -10.69 4.94
N ALA A 44 -1.26 -9.60 5.70
CA ALA A 44 -2.34 -8.64 5.55
C ALA A 44 -1.87 -7.22 5.81
N ILE A 45 -2.44 -6.25 5.09
CA ILE A 45 -2.33 -4.83 5.41
C ILE A 45 -3.73 -4.21 5.25
N ARG A 46 -4.21 -3.58 6.32
CA ARG A 46 -5.39 -2.74 6.33
C ARG A 46 -4.96 -1.33 6.69
N ILE A 47 -5.19 -0.39 5.79
CA ILE A 47 -4.94 1.04 6.03
C ILE A 47 -6.30 1.70 6.26
N THR A 48 -6.44 2.36 7.41
CA THR A 48 -7.63 3.14 7.78
C THR A 48 -7.19 4.55 8.13
N GLY A 49 -7.95 5.56 7.75
CA GLY A 49 -7.62 6.92 8.14
C GLY A 49 -8.86 7.78 8.25
N HIS A 50 -8.84 8.68 9.23
CA HIS A 50 -9.83 9.75 9.30
C HIS A 50 -9.43 10.82 8.29
N ALA A 51 -10.29 11.05 7.30
CA ALA A 51 -10.14 12.03 6.21
C ALA A 51 -9.03 11.77 5.17
N LEU A 52 -8.07 10.86 5.40
CA LEU A 52 -7.03 10.51 4.42
C LEU A 52 -7.38 9.29 3.58
N ARG A 53 -7.14 9.39 2.27
CA ARG A 53 -7.30 8.31 1.29
C ARG A 53 -5.93 7.94 0.73
N LEU A 54 -5.75 6.68 0.34
CA LEU A 54 -4.54 6.25 -0.33
C LEU A 54 -4.43 6.92 -1.71
N GLU A 55 -3.36 7.70 -1.93
CA GLU A 55 -3.12 8.40 -3.20
C GLU A 55 -1.97 7.81 -4.02
N ALA A 56 -0.94 7.28 -3.34
CA ALA A 56 0.22 6.69 -3.97
C ALA A 56 0.84 5.56 -3.13
N ILE A 57 1.46 4.61 -3.81
CA ILE A 57 2.27 3.53 -3.23
C ILE A 57 3.60 3.45 -3.98
N ARG A 58 4.66 3.09 -3.25
CA ARG A 58 5.94 2.67 -3.80
C ARG A 58 6.25 1.26 -3.33
N ILE A 59 6.72 0.40 -4.23
CA ILE A 59 7.08 -0.99 -3.94
C ILE A 59 8.52 -1.19 -4.40
N ASN A 60 9.35 -1.80 -3.54
CA ASN A 60 10.63 -2.34 -3.97
C ASN A 60 10.43 -3.81 -4.36
N PRO A 61 10.56 -4.17 -5.64
CA PRO A 61 10.26 -5.52 -6.10
C PRO A 61 11.37 -6.55 -5.79
N TYR A 62 12.50 -6.15 -5.18
CA TYR A 62 13.60 -7.06 -4.77
C TYR A 62 14.02 -8.09 -5.83
N GLY A 63 14.30 -7.61 -7.05
CA GLY A 63 14.75 -8.46 -8.16
C GLY A 63 13.64 -9.30 -8.81
N LYS A 64 12.38 -9.17 -8.37
CA LYS A 64 11.22 -9.73 -9.06
C LYS A 64 10.71 -8.78 -10.14
N THR A 65 10.09 -9.34 -11.16
CA THR A 65 9.36 -8.54 -12.15
C THR A 65 7.93 -8.37 -11.67
N ILE A 66 7.56 -7.13 -11.37
CA ILE A 66 6.19 -6.74 -11.01
C ILE A 66 5.75 -5.66 -12.01
N LYS A 67 4.59 -5.84 -12.62
CA LYS A 67 3.91 -4.79 -13.37
C LYS A 67 2.72 -4.26 -12.57
N ALA A 68 2.36 -3.00 -12.78
CA ALA A 68 1.23 -2.40 -12.09
C ALA A 68 0.32 -1.60 -13.02
N LYS A 69 -0.99 -1.73 -12.81
CA LYS A 69 -2.01 -0.82 -13.34
C LYS A 69 -2.91 -0.35 -12.20
N VAL A 70 -3.32 0.91 -12.24
CA VAL A 70 -4.10 1.52 -11.16
C VAL A 70 -5.27 2.29 -11.71
N HIS A 71 -6.45 2.08 -11.13
CA HIS A 71 -7.59 2.96 -11.38
C HIS A 71 -7.51 4.15 -10.42
N ILE A 72 -7.35 5.35 -10.98
CA ILE A 72 -7.24 6.60 -10.22
C ILE A 72 -8.51 7.41 -10.45
N GLN A 73 -9.06 7.97 -9.36
CA GLN A 73 -10.27 8.79 -9.41
C GLN A 73 -10.17 9.85 -10.52
N SER A 74 -11.18 9.86 -11.39
CA SER A 74 -11.31 10.81 -12.52
C SER A 74 -10.21 10.73 -13.60
N LYS A 75 -9.21 9.85 -13.47
CA LYS A 75 -8.23 9.54 -14.53
C LYS A 75 -8.50 8.20 -15.22
N GLY A 76 -9.19 7.27 -14.56
CA GLY A 76 -9.39 5.92 -15.06
C GLY A 76 -8.16 5.04 -14.83
N TRP A 77 -8.00 4.00 -15.67
CA TRP A 77 -6.87 3.08 -15.63
C TRP A 77 -5.58 3.74 -16.15
N VAL A 78 -4.53 3.72 -15.33
CA VAL A 78 -3.17 4.14 -15.67
C VAL A 78 -2.25 2.94 -15.59
N ASP A 79 -1.51 2.68 -16.67
CA ASP A 79 -0.53 1.59 -16.77
C ASP A 79 0.86 2.11 -16.45
N TYR A 80 1.51 1.54 -15.43
CA TYR A 80 2.88 1.90 -15.03
C TYR A 80 3.92 0.94 -15.62
N GLY A 81 3.50 -0.10 -16.36
CA GLY A 81 4.39 -1.14 -16.86
C GLY A 81 5.15 -1.84 -15.73
N MET A 82 6.40 -2.21 -15.99
CA MET A 82 7.30 -2.79 -14.97
C MET A 82 7.70 -1.72 -13.95
N ILE A 83 7.41 -1.98 -12.68
CA ILE A 83 7.73 -1.05 -11.60
C ILE A 83 9.13 -1.30 -11.06
N THR A 84 9.80 -0.21 -10.65
CA THR A 84 11.08 -0.24 -9.96
C THR A 84 10.90 0.29 -8.54
N LYS A 85 11.92 0.17 -7.70
CA LYS A 85 11.93 0.77 -6.35
C LYS A 85 11.64 2.28 -6.34
N ASP A 86 11.88 2.97 -7.46
CA ASP A 86 11.73 4.43 -7.57
C ASP A 86 10.39 4.82 -8.20
N THR A 87 9.62 3.85 -8.75
CA THR A 87 8.30 4.09 -9.34
C THR A 87 7.29 4.48 -8.26
N ILE A 88 6.71 5.67 -8.40
CA ILE A 88 5.55 6.10 -7.61
C ILE A 88 4.30 5.71 -8.40
N ILE A 89 3.49 4.83 -7.83
CA ILE A 89 2.25 4.34 -8.40
C ILE A 89 1.09 5.13 -7.79
N GLY A 90 0.31 5.84 -8.59
CA GLY A 90 -0.73 6.77 -8.15
C GLY A 90 -0.36 8.24 -8.42
N THR A 91 -0.85 9.15 -7.57
CA THR A 91 -0.58 10.60 -7.68
C THR A 91 -0.09 11.17 -6.35
N VAL A 92 0.78 12.18 -6.40
CA VAL A 92 1.26 12.88 -5.20
C VAL A 92 0.74 14.31 -5.24
N GLY A 93 -0.02 14.72 -4.22
CA GLY A 93 -0.50 16.09 -4.07
C GLY A 93 -1.65 16.49 -5.00
N GLU A 94 -2.17 15.57 -5.80
CA GLU A 94 -3.31 15.82 -6.70
C GLU A 94 -4.68 15.68 -6.02
N LYS A 95 -4.75 15.23 -4.75
CA LYS A 95 -6.00 14.97 -4.04
C LYS A 95 -6.90 13.94 -4.74
N LYS A 96 -6.29 12.96 -5.41
CA LYS A 96 -6.98 11.88 -6.13
C LYS A 96 -6.68 10.55 -5.47
N ARG A 97 -7.73 9.84 -5.07
CA ARG A 97 -7.61 8.50 -4.48
C ARG A 97 -7.28 7.44 -5.53
N ILE A 98 -6.56 6.41 -5.09
CA ILE A 98 -6.50 5.12 -5.74
C ILE A 98 -7.82 4.38 -5.47
N GLU A 99 -8.43 3.84 -6.51
CA GLU A 99 -9.70 3.09 -6.43
C GLU A 99 -9.49 1.59 -6.67
N CYS A 100 -8.47 1.21 -7.43
CA CYS A 100 -8.09 -0.18 -7.65
C CYS A 100 -6.59 -0.31 -7.94
N LEU A 101 -5.96 -1.35 -7.41
CA LEU A 101 -4.58 -1.74 -7.71
C LEU A 101 -4.61 -3.09 -8.41
N CYS A 102 -3.94 -3.21 -9.54
CA CYS A 102 -3.71 -4.46 -10.25
C CYS A 102 -2.20 -4.65 -10.36
N PHE A 103 -1.72 -5.78 -9.86
CA PHE A 103 -0.32 -6.18 -10.00
C PHE A 103 -0.23 -7.49 -10.77
N GLU A 104 0.75 -7.59 -11.65
CA GLU A 104 1.09 -8.81 -12.40
C GLU A 104 2.55 -9.17 -12.08
N GLY A 105 2.81 -10.42 -11.72
CA GLY A 105 4.16 -10.90 -11.46
C GLY A 105 4.15 -12.31 -10.88
N ASP A 106 5.34 -12.84 -10.62
CA ASP A 106 5.54 -14.15 -10.01
C ASP A 106 5.45 -14.04 -8.47
N PHE A 107 4.24 -13.78 -7.97
CA PHE A 107 3.92 -13.74 -6.55
C PHE A 107 2.45 -14.09 -6.30
N GLU A 108 2.17 -14.63 -5.11
CA GLU A 108 0.81 -14.86 -4.62
C GLU A 108 0.34 -13.63 -3.83
N TYR A 109 -0.90 -13.21 -4.04
CA TYR A 109 -1.55 -12.18 -3.21
C TYR A 109 -3.00 -12.58 -2.93
N ARG A 110 -3.51 -12.11 -1.80
CA ARG A 110 -4.93 -12.18 -1.45
C ARG A 110 -5.41 -10.79 -1.12
N VAL A 111 -6.65 -10.48 -1.49
CA VAL A 111 -7.26 -9.18 -1.21
C VAL A 111 -8.25 -9.36 -0.08
N HIS A 112 -8.19 -8.50 0.94
CA HIS A 112 -9.21 -8.44 1.97
C HIS A 112 -10.33 -7.49 1.57
N ILE A 113 -11.50 -8.04 1.28
CA ILE A 113 -12.70 -7.26 0.98
C ILE A 113 -13.43 -6.98 2.30
N GLN A 114 -13.74 -5.71 2.56
CA GLN A 114 -14.51 -5.34 3.74
C GLN A 114 -15.86 -6.09 3.72
N ASN A 115 -16.19 -6.76 4.84
CA ASN A 115 -17.37 -7.62 5.03
C ASN A 115 -17.36 -8.96 4.28
N SER A 116 -16.33 -9.27 3.49
CA SER A 116 -16.22 -10.58 2.79
C SER A 116 -14.94 -11.36 3.11
N GLY A 117 -13.96 -10.73 3.76
CA GLY A 117 -12.73 -11.41 4.18
C GLY A 117 -11.68 -11.51 3.07
N TRP A 118 -10.71 -12.40 3.23
CA TRP A 118 -9.66 -12.65 2.25
C TRP A 118 -10.18 -13.46 1.07
N THR A 119 -9.82 -13.06 -0.16
CA THR A 119 -9.98 -13.91 -1.33
C THR A 119 -9.05 -15.13 -1.23
N ASP A 120 -9.49 -16.28 -1.70
CA ASP A 120 -8.62 -17.46 -1.88
C ASP A 120 -7.66 -17.29 -3.06
#